data_AF-A0A7W1C7X2-F1
#
_entry.id   AF-A0A7W1C7X2-F1
#
_cell.length_a   1.000
_cell.length_b   1.000
_cell.length_c   1.000
_cell.angle_alpha   90.00
_cell.angle_beta   90.00
_cell.angle_gamma   90.00
#
_symmetry.space_group_name_H-M   'P 1'
#
loop_
_entity.id
_entity.type
_entity.pdbx_description
1 polymer ?
#
loop_
_entity_poly.entity_id
_entity_poly.type
_entity_poly.pdbx_seq_one_letter_code
_entity_poly.pdbx_strand_id
1 'polypeptide(L)'
;MSSRRTAAATILAVTMALAACGGAASIPPSATPQPDVVSVACVDSVGPFVEALQDLNSRLNVGLNQAAYSEKVGDVRVAYDRIEWTEVEALCITHVGKPAEDAFNAYVRANSAWNKCLQARNCNYDQVRPRLQKEWASATELLDAIEKRLPD
;
A
#
# COMPACT_ATOMS: atom_id res chain seq x y z
N MET A 1 25.16 37.03 -14.94
CA MET A 1 23.99 37.68 -14.31
C MET A 1 23.91 37.17 -12.88
N SER A 2 24.60 37.84 -11.97
CA SER A 2 24.06 38.87 -11.06
C SER A 2 23.30 38.29 -9.87
N SER A 3 24.06 38.23 -8.78
CA SER A 3 23.70 38.19 -7.37
C SER A 3 22.58 39.17 -6.96
N ARG A 4 21.94 38.84 -5.82
CA ARG A 4 21.45 39.68 -4.70
C ARG A 4 19.99 39.37 -4.35
N ARG A 5 19.48 39.42 -3.12
CA ARG A 5 19.94 39.56 -1.72
C ARG A 5 18.62 39.61 -0.90
N THR A 6 18.66 39.27 0.38
CA THR A 6 17.80 39.78 1.49
C THR A 6 16.29 39.40 1.45
N ALA A 7 15.59 39.17 2.57
CA ALA A 7 15.78 39.72 3.91
C ALA A 7 15.30 38.75 5.00
N ALA A 8 16.06 38.70 6.10
CA ALA A 8 15.58 38.29 7.41
C ALA A 8 14.60 39.35 7.93
N ALA A 9 13.41 38.93 8.36
CA ALA A 9 12.45 39.78 9.04
C ALA A 9 12.42 39.40 10.52
N THR A 10 13.19 40.17 11.29
CA THR A 10 13.15 40.24 12.75
C THR A 10 11.76 40.73 13.16
N ILE A 11 11.00 39.91 13.89
CA ILE A 11 9.75 40.35 14.52
C ILE A 11 10.00 40.53 16.02
N LEU A 12 9.85 41.79 16.42
CA LEU A 12 9.91 42.30 17.78
C LEU A 12 8.96 41.53 18.72
N ALA A 13 9.47 41.13 19.88
CA ALA A 13 8.64 40.76 21.01
C ALA A 13 7.96 42.00 21.60
N VAL A 14 6.63 41.99 21.68
CA VAL A 14 5.85 42.93 22.48
C VAL A 14 5.20 42.13 23.60
N THR A 15 5.70 42.30 24.81
CA THR A 15 5.04 41.85 26.04
C THR A 15 4.06 42.93 26.49
N MET A 16 2.76 42.64 26.39
CA MET A 16 1.72 43.37 27.13
C MET A 16 0.83 42.35 27.83
N ALA A 17 0.93 42.32 29.16
CA ALA A 17 0.03 41.59 30.03
C ALA A 17 -1.24 42.43 30.27
N LEU A 18 -2.40 41.89 29.92
CA LEU A 18 -3.68 42.27 30.52
C LEU A 18 -4.40 41.00 30.97
N ALA A 19 -4.58 40.89 32.28
CA ALA A 19 -5.44 39.91 32.92
C ALA A 19 -6.90 40.22 32.60
N ALA A 20 -7.55 39.33 31.86
CA ALA A 20 -9.01 39.27 31.75
C ALA A 20 -9.44 37.85 32.13
N CYS A 21 -10.18 37.73 33.22
CA CYS A 21 -10.90 36.51 33.58
C CYS A 21 -12.03 36.28 32.57
N GLY A 22 -11.68 35.71 31.43
CA GLY A 22 -12.62 35.19 30.44
C GLY A 22 -12.10 33.80 30.09
N GLY A 23 -12.79 32.76 30.57
CA GLY A 23 -12.49 31.38 30.24
C GLY A 23 -12.70 31.13 28.75
N ALA A 24 -11.72 31.50 27.94
CA ALA A 24 -11.58 31.02 26.59
C ALA A 24 -11.21 29.54 26.71
N ALA A 25 -12.21 28.68 26.52
CA ALA A 25 -12.00 27.26 26.30
C ALA A 25 -10.96 27.15 25.17
N SER A 26 -9.73 26.79 25.56
CA SER A 26 -8.65 26.56 24.62
C SER A 26 -9.03 25.29 23.88
N ILE A 27 -9.60 25.45 22.69
CA ILE A 27 -9.81 24.34 21.77
C ILE A 27 -8.39 23.81 21.47
N PRO A 28 -8.05 22.57 21.86
CA PRO A 28 -6.74 22.02 21.54
C PRO A 28 -6.57 22.04 20.02
N PRO A 29 -5.36 22.33 19.50
CA PRO A 29 -5.11 22.24 18.08
C PRO A 29 -5.55 20.86 17.61
N SER A 30 -6.45 20.83 16.63
CA SER A 30 -6.98 19.62 16.02
C SER A 30 -5.83 18.65 15.79
N ALA A 31 -5.85 17.51 16.48
CA ALA A 31 -4.93 16.43 16.20
C ALA A 31 -5.03 16.17 14.69
N THR A 32 -3.91 16.36 13.97
CA THR A 32 -3.80 15.85 12.60
C THR A 32 -4.24 14.39 12.63
N PRO A 33 -5.15 13.95 11.74
CA PRO A 33 -5.52 12.54 11.67
C PRO A 33 -4.23 11.75 11.56
N GLN A 34 -3.87 11.00 12.61
CA GLN A 34 -2.77 10.06 12.48
C GLN A 34 -3.23 9.04 11.44
N PRO A 35 -2.32 8.57 10.56
CA PRO A 35 -2.67 7.45 9.70
C PRO A 35 -3.22 6.35 10.61
N ASP A 36 -4.39 5.80 10.26
CA ASP A 36 -4.97 4.66 10.96
C ASP A 36 -4.01 3.48 10.82
N VAL A 37 -3.04 3.38 11.75
CA VAL A 37 -2.14 2.24 11.87
C VAL A 37 -2.99 1.09 12.40
N VAL A 38 -2.91 -0.06 11.74
CA VAL A 38 -3.70 -1.23 12.14
C VAL A 38 -3.17 -1.86 13.41
N SER A 39 -4.01 -2.61 14.11
CA SER A 39 -3.60 -3.31 15.33
C SER A 39 -2.59 -4.44 15.04
N VAL A 40 -1.88 -4.90 16.07
CA VAL A 40 -1.04 -6.11 15.97
C VAL A 40 -1.89 -7.34 15.60
N ALA A 41 -3.12 -7.44 16.13
CA ALA A 41 -4.04 -8.54 15.79
C ALA A 41 -4.41 -8.56 14.29
N CYS A 42 -4.50 -7.39 13.65
CA CYS A 42 -4.63 -7.30 12.20
C CYS A 42 -3.43 -7.96 11.51
N VAL A 43 -2.22 -7.54 11.88
CA VAL A 43 -0.97 -8.08 11.31
C VAL A 43 -0.89 -9.60 11.51
N ASP A 44 -1.24 -10.11 12.69
CA ASP A 44 -1.26 -11.55 12.93
C ASP A 44 -2.23 -12.30 12.01
N SER A 45 -3.38 -11.70 11.70
CA SER A 45 -4.44 -12.32 10.90
C SER A 45 -4.16 -12.28 9.40
N VAL A 46 -3.67 -11.15 8.87
CA VAL A 46 -3.51 -10.92 7.42
C VAL A 46 -2.06 -10.79 6.97
N GLY A 47 -1.11 -10.68 7.90
CA GLY A 47 0.32 -10.51 7.65
C GLY A 47 0.91 -11.56 6.71
N PRO A 48 0.70 -12.88 6.96
CA PRO A 48 1.22 -13.92 6.06
C PRO A 48 0.75 -13.78 4.61
N PHE A 49 -0.45 -13.24 4.38
CA PHE A 49 -0.96 -12.96 3.04
C PHE A 49 -0.30 -11.73 2.42
N VAL A 50 -0.12 -10.64 3.19
CA VAL A 50 0.61 -9.45 2.74
C VAL A 50 2.07 -9.77 2.43
N GLU A 51 2.74 -10.56 3.27
CA GLU A 51 4.11 -11.03 3.06
C GLU A 51 4.24 -11.86 1.78
N ALA A 52 3.29 -12.77 1.52
CA ALA A 52 3.28 -13.56 0.29
C ALA A 52 3.15 -12.66 -0.96
N LEU A 53 2.32 -11.61 -0.89
CA LEU A 53 2.20 -10.62 -1.96
C LEU A 53 3.51 -9.84 -2.15
N GLN A 54 4.17 -9.44 -1.07
CA GLN A 54 5.46 -8.75 -1.12
C GLN A 54 6.57 -9.64 -1.68
N ASP A 55 6.64 -10.93 -1.31
CA ASP A 55 7.59 -11.88 -1.91
C ASP A 55 7.35 -11.97 -3.42
N LEU A 56 6.10 -12.17 -3.87
CA LEU A 56 5.78 -12.17 -5.30
C LEU A 56 6.22 -10.86 -5.98
N ASN A 57 5.89 -9.70 -5.39
CA ASN A 57 6.25 -8.39 -5.94
C ASN A 57 7.78 -8.23 -6.09
N SER A 58 8.54 -8.64 -5.08
CA SER A 58 10.01 -8.53 -5.05
C SER A 58 10.69 -9.29 -6.19
N ARG A 59 10.07 -10.40 -6.65
CA ARG A 59 10.62 -11.27 -7.69
C ARG A 59 10.39 -10.74 -9.10
N LEU A 60 9.45 -9.80 -9.30
CA LEU A 60 9.13 -9.24 -10.61
C LEU A 60 10.34 -8.53 -11.25
N ASN A 61 11.17 -7.88 -10.43
CA ASN A 61 12.36 -7.16 -10.89
C ASN A 61 13.51 -8.09 -11.32
N VAL A 62 13.54 -9.33 -10.82
CA VAL A 62 14.57 -10.33 -11.18
C VAL A 62 14.19 -11.06 -12.48
N GLY A 63 12.92 -10.97 -12.87
CA GLY A 63 12.35 -11.67 -14.01
C GLY A 63 11.88 -13.07 -13.62
N LEU A 64 10.57 -13.29 -13.70
CA LEU A 64 9.95 -14.60 -13.54
C LEU A 64 9.55 -15.15 -14.90
N ASN A 65 9.75 -16.45 -15.11
CA ASN A 65 9.04 -17.14 -16.19
C ASN A 65 7.59 -17.42 -15.76
N GLN A 66 6.73 -17.78 -16.71
CA GLN A 66 5.30 -17.92 -16.43
C GLN A 66 4.97 -19.02 -15.41
N ALA A 67 5.70 -20.15 -15.44
CA ALA A 67 5.46 -21.25 -14.49
C ALA A 67 5.76 -20.81 -13.05
N ALA A 68 6.91 -20.19 -12.82
CA ALA A 68 7.30 -19.65 -11.51
C ALA A 68 6.36 -18.53 -11.05
N TYR A 69 5.91 -17.68 -11.97
CA TYR A 69 4.92 -16.66 -11.67
C TYR A 69 3.58 -17.27 -11.22
N SER A 70 3.09 -18.29 -11.94
CA SER A 70 1.84 -18.97 -11.61
C SER A 70 1.92 -19.74 -10.28
N GLU A 71 3.07 -20.35 -9.97
CA GLU A 71 3.33 -21.00 -8.69
C GLU A 71 3.22 -19.99 -7.54
N LYS A 72 3.89 -18.84 -7.66
CA LYS A 72 3.84 -17.78 -6.65
C LYS A 72 2.44 -17.19 -6.46
N VAL A 73 1.67 -17.04 -7.53
CA VAL A 73 0.25 -16.65 -7.42
C VAL A 73 -0.56 -17.72 -6.65
N GLY A 74 -0.20 -19.00 -6.80
CA GLY A 74 -0.75 -20.10 -6.01
C GLY A 74 -0.37 -20.02 -4.53
N ASP A 75 0.88 -19.71 -4.21
CA ASP A 75 1.34 -19.52 -2.82
C ASP A 75 0.55 -18.40 -2.12
N VAL A 76 0.37 -17.27 -2.81
CA VAL A 76 -0.45 -16.14 -2.33
C VAL A 76 -1.90 -16.57 -2.10
N ARG A 77 -2.47 -17.39 -3.01
CA ARG A 77 -3.82 -17.93 -2.84
C ARG A 77 -3.95 -18.77 -1.57
N VAL A 78 -2.97 -19.63 -1.30
CA VAL A 78 -2.95 -20.46 -0.08
C VAL A 78 -2.89 -19.59 1.17
N ALA A 79 -2.12 -18.49 1.15
CA ALA A 79 -2.08 -17.56 2.27
C ALA A 79 -3.41 -16.83 2.46
N TYR A 80 -4.05 -16.36 1.38
CA TYR A 80 -5.38 -15.75 1.42
C TYR A 80 -6.44 -16.70 1.99
N ASP A 81 -6.44 -17.96 1.57
CA ASP A 81 -7.44 -18.97 1.96
C ASP A 81 -7.32 -19.40 3.43
N ARG A 82 -6.22 -19.06 4.11
CA ARG A 82 -6.01 -19.33 5.54
C ARG A 82 -6.56 -18.23 6.45
N ILE A 83 -7.01 -17.11 5.89
CA ILE A 83 -7.51 -15.99 6.69
C ILE A 83 -8.95 -16.30 7.12
N GLU A 84 -9.18 -16.32 8.43
CA GLU A 84 -10.51 -16.39 9.03
C GLU A 84 -11.17 -15.00 8.99
N TRP A 85 -11.63 -14.58 7.81
CA TRP A 85 -12.16 -13.22 7.57
C TRP A 85 -13.29 -12.78 8.51
N THR A 86 -14.02 -13.74 9.10
CA THR A 86 -15.07 -13.47 10.09
C THR A 86 -14.53 -12.98 11.43
N GLU A 87 -13.25 -13.21 11.72
CA GLU A 87 -12.57 -12.84 12.96
C GLU A 87 -11.70 -11.58 12.79
N VAL A 88 -11.53 -11.10 11.56
CA VAL A 88 -10.71 -9.91 11.25
C VAL A 88 -11.48 -8.64 11.57
N GLU A 89 -10.84 -7.71 12.28
CA GLU A 89 -11.43 -6.42 12.63
C GLU A 89 -11.75 -5.55 11.40
N ALA A 90 -12.83 -4.76 11.47
CA ALA A 90 -13.33 -3.98 10.32
C ALA A 90 -12.31 -2.97 9.77
N LEU A 91 -11.49 -2.35 10.64
CA LEU A 91 -10.43 -1.43 10.22
C LEU A 91 -9.33 -2.18 9.44
N CYS A 92 -8.95 -3.37 9.89
CA CYS A 92 -7.99 -4.23 9.20
C CYS A 92 -8.51 -4.64 7.82
N ILE A 93 -9.77 -5.07 7.73
CA ILE A 93 -10.41 -5.39 6.43
C ILE A 93 -10.37 -4.18 5.51
N THR A 94 -10.69 -2.99 6.01
CA THR A 94 -10.81 -1.79 5.18
C THR A 94 -9.46 -1.27 4.70
N HIS A 95 -8.46 -1.24 5.57
CA HIS A 95 -7.17 -0.60 5.31
C HIS A 95 -6.08 -1.54 4.81
N VAL A 96 -6.19 -2.85 5.08
CA VAL A 96 -5.18 -3.84 4.70
C VAL A 96 -5.80 -4.97 3.88
N GLY A 97 -6.82 -5.65 4.42
CA GLY A 97 -7.40 -6.85 3.81
C GLY A 97 -7.92 -6.63 2.39
N LYS A 98 -8.80 -5.63 2.21
CA LYS A 98 -9.36 -5.31 0.90
C LYS A 98 -8.29 -4.82 -0.09
N PRO A 99 -7.42 -3.84 0.23
CA PRO A 99 -6.33 -3.47 -0.67
C PRO A 99 -5.42 -4.64 -1.04
N ALA A 100 -5.13 -5.55 -0.10
CA ALA A 100 -4.31 -6.73 -0.35
C ALA A 100 -5.03 -7.72 -1.30
N GLU A 101 -6.34 -7.92 -1.13
CA GLU A 101 -7.15 -8.70 -2.06
C GLU A 101 -7.18 -8.07 -3.46
N ASP A 102 -7.32 -6.75 -3.56
CA ASP A 102 -7.27 -6.02 -4.84
C ASP A 102 -5.90 -6.21 -5.54
N ALA A 103 -4.80 -6.17 -4.78
CA ALA A 103 -3.44 -6.43 -5.27
C ALA A 103 -3.28 -7.88 -5.74
N PHE A 104 -3.76 -8.84 -4.95
CA PHE A 104 -3.77 -10.25 -5.33
C PHE A 104 -4.54 -10.48 -6.64
N ASN A 105 -5.73 -9.89 -6.75
CA ASN A 105 -6.55 -9.98 -7.95
C ASN A 105 -5.86 -9.39 -9.19
N ALA A 106 -5.04 -8.35 -9.04
CA ALA A 106 -4.22 -7.85 -10.13
C ALA A 106 -3.19 -8.90 -10.60
N TYR A 107 -2.50 -9.56 -9.67
CA TYR A 107 -1.61 -10.67 -10.02
C TYR A 107 -2.33 -11.85 -10.68
N VAL A 108 -3.53 -12.21 -10.21
CA VAL A 108 -4.36 -13.24 -10.84
C VAL A 108 -4.74 -12.85 -12.27
N ARG A 109 -5.12 -11.58 -12.52
CA ARG A 109 -5.43 -11.09 -13.87
C ARG A 109 -4.21 -11.12 -14.79
N ALA A 110 -3.03 -10.76 -14.28
CA ALA A 110 -1.77 -10.90 -15.01
C ALA A 110 -1.48 -12.37 -15.36
N ASN A 111 -1.63 -13.29 -14.40
CA ASN A 111 -1.40 -14.72 -14.64
C ASN A 111 -2.38 -15.27 -15.69
N SER A 112 -3.66 -14.91 -15.58
CA SER A 112 -4.69 -15.29 -16.55
C SER A 112 -4.38 -14.74 -17.95
N ALA A 113 -3.94 -13.49 -18.06
CA ALA A 113 -3.54 -12.90 -19.34
C ALA A 113 -2.34 -13.61 -19.96
N TRP A 114 -1.33 -13.95 -19.14
CA TRP A 114 -0.16 -14.68 -19.61
C TRP A 114 -0.53 -16.09 -20.08
N ASN A 115 -1.30 -16.83 -19.28
CA ASN A 115 -1.81 -18.15 -19.64
C ASN A 115 -2.63 -18.13 -20.94
N LYS A 116 -3.53 -17.16 -21.10
CA LYS A 116 -4.30 -16.98 -22.33
C LYS A 116 -3.42 -16.70 -23.54
N CYS A 117 -2.34 -15.92 -23.37
CA CYS A 117 -1.36 -15.75 -24.43
C CYS A 117 -0.76 -17.10 -24.79
N LEU A 118 -0.19 -17.85 -23.84
CA LEU A 118 0.48 -19.14 -24.12
C LEU A 118 -0.40 -20.17 -24.84
N GLN A 119 -1.72 -20.10 -24.64
CA GLN A 119 -2.70 -20.96 -25.34
C GLN A 119 -3.02 -20.48 -26.77
N ALA A 120 -2.73 -19.23 -27.12
CA ALA A 120 -2.94 -18.67 -28.45
C ALA A 120 -1.79 -19.06 -29.41
N ARG A 121 -2.15 -19.40 -30.66
CA ARG A 121 -1.21 -19.89 -31.69
C ARG A 121 -0.08 -18.92 -32.04
N ASN A 122 -0.26 -17.63 -31.81
CA ASN A 122 0.67 -16.56 -32.16
C ASN A 122 1.08 -15.71 -30.95
N CYS A 123 1.10 -16.31 -29.76
CA CYS A 123 1.56 -15.61 -28.57
C CYS A 123 2.96 -15.05 -28.74
N ASN A 124 3.08 -13.74 -28.56
CA ASN A 124 4.35 -13.09 -28.34
C ASN A 124 4.34 -12.44 -26.96
N TYR A 125 5.39 -12.67 -26.16
CA TYR A 125 5.54 -12.03 -24.85
C TYR A 125 5.42 -10.50 -24.94
N ASP A 126 5.94 -9.88 -26.00
CA ASP A 126 5.84 -8.43 -26.21
C ASP A 126 4.39 -7.93 -26.32
N GLN A 127 3.45 -8.79 -26.74
CA GLN A 127 2.02 -8.43 -26.84
C GLN A 127 1.32 -8.48 -25.47
N VAL A 128 1.73 -9.40 -24.59
CA VAL A 128 1.12 -9.53 -23.25
C VAL A 128 1.82 -8.66 -22.21
N ARG A 129 3.11 -8.37 -22.39
CA ARG A 129 3.95 -7.60 -21.45
C ARG A 129 3.30 -6.27 -21.00
N PRO A 130 2.72 -5.41 -21.87
CA PRO A 130 2.10 -4.17 -21.43
C PRO A 130 0.96 -4.40 -20.42
N ARG A 131 0.18 -5.47 -20.62
CA ARG A 131 -0.90 -5.83 -19.69
C ARG A 131 -0.35 -6.38 -18.39
N LEU A 132 0.70 -7.21 -18.42
CA LEU A 132 1.36 -7.69 -17.21
C LEU A 132 1.89 -6.53 -16.38
N GLN A 133 2.64 -5.62 -17.00
CA GLN A 133 3.22 -4.44 -16.35
C GLN A 133 2.15 -3.54 -15.73
N LYS A 134 1.01 -3.35 -16.40
CA LYS A 134 -0.11 -2.57 -15.86
C LYS A 134 -0.66 -3.19 -14.57
N GLU A 135 -0.92 -4.49 -14.57
CA GLU A 135 -1.46 -5.18 -13.39
C GLU A 135 -0.43 -5.25 -12.27
N TRP A 136 0.84 -5.48 -12.59
CA TRP A 136 1.94 -5.47 -11.62
C TRP A 136 2.10 -4.11 -10.95
N ALA A 137 2.13 -3.03 -11.73
CA ALA A 137 2.22 -1.68 -11.18
C ALA A 137 1.02 -1.36 -10.26
N SER A 138 -0.19 -1.78 -10.64
CA SER A 138 -1.37 -1.62 -9.79
C SER A 138 -1.27 -2.39 -8.47
N ALA A 139 -0.71 -3.60 -8.49
CA ALA A 139 -0.49 -4.37 -7.27
C ALA A 139 0.58 -3.73 -6.39
N THR A 140 1.70 -3.27 -6.98
CA THR A 140 2.77 -2.58 -6.26
C THR A 140 2.25 -1.32 -5.55
N GLU A 141 1.47 -0.48 -6.22
CA GLU A 141 0.91 0.74 -5.62
C GLU A 141 0.02 0.42 -4.39
N LEU A 142 -0.77 -0.65 -4.46
CA LEU A 142 -1.59 -1.10 -3.34
C LEU A 142 -0.73 -1.63 -2.18
N LEU A 143 0.34 -2.38 -2.47
CA LEU A 143 1.26 -2.87 -1.44
C LEU A 143 2.01 -1.73 -0.76
N ASP A 144 2.47 -0.73 -1.51
CA ASP A 144 3.11 0.47 -0.95
C ASP A 144 2.14 1.29 -0.07
N ALA A 145 0.83 1.23 -0.36
CA ALA A 145 -0.20 1.87 0.46
C ALA A 145 -0.49 1.08 1.75
N ILE A 146 -0.47 -0.26 1.68
CA ILE A 146 -0.64 -1.15 2.84
C ILE A 146 0.54 -1.02 3.80
N GLU A 147 1.78 -1.01 3.30
CA GLU A 147 2.99 -0.94 4.13
C GLU A 147 2.98 0.28 5.06
N LYS A 148 2.46 1.43 4.59
CA LYS A 148 2.31 2.66 5.38
C LYS A 148 1.29 2.57 6.52
N ARG A 149 0.52 1.48 6.59
CA ARG A 149 -0.51 1.23 7.62
C ARG A 149 -0.08 0.16 8.60
N LEU A 150 0.96 -0.61 8.29
CA LEU A 150 1.49 -1.63 9.18
C LEU A 150 2.26 -0.95 10.32
N PRO A 151 2.19 -1.49 11.55
CA PRO A 151 3.08 -1.06 12.62
C PRO A 151 4.54 -1.40 12.30
N ASP A 152 5.47 -0.57 12.80
CA ASP A 152 6.92 -0.75 12.67
C ASP A 152 7.44 -2.04 13.33
#